data_AF-D2XPX3-F1
#
_entry.id   AF-D2XPX3-F1
#
_cell.length_a   1.000
_cell.length_b   1.000
_cell.length_c   1.000
_cell.angle_alpha   90.00
_cell.angle_beta   90.00
_cell.angle_gamma   90.00
#
_symmetry.space_group_name_H-M   'P 1'
#
loop_
_entity.id
_entity.type
_entity.pdbx_description
1 polymer ?
#
loop_
_entity_poly.entity_id
_entity_poly.type
_entity_poly.pdbx_seq_one_letter_code
_entity_poly.pdbx_strand_id
1 'polypeptide(L)'
;GMFVYALTVAVRHREDCKGIILPPPYEIYPYYFLRADVIQKAYLLKMRRGLLGHKLCDFYGIKKTDKDVYIIDENTYDRRTTLNYDDKLRYFTEDIDLNTYYYYFHVDYPFWMRDECFDKIRIRRFELTLYMYQQILARYYLERLSNGLGEIKTLTYNKPIKNGYWPWMMLHNGVQFPKRQNNYVVIRDDVIENLRLADAYEMIIKEAIVKGFVEVNGLRLELTKTDDIETLGRLIYGKIDKVDVDKYHIDAYRYLLIIMKSILGLNTLKSDKYFVVPSVLDSYQTALRDPVFCNRR
;
A
#
# COMPACT_ATOMS: atom_id res chain seq x y z
N GLY A 1 4.25 -11.40 11.22
CA GLY A 1 3.30 -10.83 10.25
C GLY A 1 2.06 -11.69 10.10
N MET A 2 2.19 -12.90 9.55
CA MET A 2 1.05 -13.76 9.16
C MET A 2 0.01 -13.99 10.25
N PHE A 3 0.42 -14.38 11.47
CA PHE A 3 -0.50 -14.59 12.59
C PHE A 3 -1.32 -13.34 12.92
N VAL A 4 -0.67 -12.18 13.07
CA VAL A 4 -1.32 -10.90 13.39
C VAL A 4 -2.34 -10.56 12.31
N TYR A 5 -1.96 -10.66 11.03
CA TYR A 5 -2.88 -10.39 9.93
C TYR A 5 -4.09 -11.32 9.95
N ALA A 6 -3.88 -12.63 10.04
CA ALA A 6 -4.94 -13.62 10.05
C ALA A 6 -5.88 -13.45 11.26
N LEU A 7 -5.32 -13.15 12.44
CA LEU A 7 -6.10 -12.89 13.65
C LEU A 7 -6.94 -11.63 13.52
N THR A 8 -6.36 -10.52 13.04
CA THR A 8 -7.11 -9.26 12.85
C THR A 8 -8.26 -9.44 11.87
N VAL A 9 -8.04 -10.12 10.75
CA VAL A 9 -9.10 -10.44 9.78
C VAL A 9 -10.15 -11.36 10.42
N ALA A 10 -9.74 -12.42 11.12
CA ALA A 10 -10.68 -13.34 11.77
C ALA A 10 -11.58 -12.64 12.80
N VAL A 11 -11.01 -11.81 13.68
CA VAL A 11 -11.78 -11.07 14.70
C VAL A 11 -12.75 -10.07 14.04
N ARG A 12 -12.38 -9.46 12.91
CA ARG A 12 -13.24 -8.51 12.18
C ARG A 12 -14.43 -9.15 11.48
N HIS A 13 -14.31 -10.41 11.05
CA HIS A 13 -15.33 -11.08 10.22
C HIS A 13 -16.15 -12.12 10.95
N ARG A 14 -15.69 -12.64 12.10
CA ARG A 14 -16.46 -13.63 12.86
C ARG A 14 -17.57 -12.98 13.68
N GLU A 15 -18.76 -13.59 13.62
CA GLU A 15 -19.94 -13.16 14.36
C GLU A 15 -19.74 -13.14 15.89
N ASP A 16 -19.04 -14.13 16.44
CA ASP A 16 -18.76 -14.25 17.89
C ASP A 16 -17.73 -13.23 18.39
N CYS A 17 -17.02 -12.55 17.50
CA CYS A 17 -16.03 -11.53 17.82
C CYS A 17 -16.58 -10.10 17.66
N LYS A 18 -17.86 -9.92 17.29
CA LYS A 18 -18.47 -8.59 17.16
C LYS A 18 -18.39 -7.84 18.49
N GLY A 19 -17.88 -6.60 18.44
CA GLY A 19 -17.67 -5.74 19.61
C GLY A 19 -16.28 -5.84 20.25
N ILE A 20 -15.44 -6.80 19.84
CA ILE A 20 -14.04 -6.84 20.28
C ILE A 20 -13.26 -5.69 19.64
N ILE A 21 -12.62 -4.88 20.47
CA ILE A 21 -11.74 -3.79 20.03
C ILE A 21 -10.32 -4.32 19.92
N LEU A 22 -9.78 -4.29 18.70
CA LEU A 22 -8.38 -4.64 18.45
C LEU A 22 -7.48 -3.41 18.65
N PRO A 23 -6.24 -3.60 19.15
CA PRO A 23 -5.27 -2.52 19.19
C PRO A 23 -4.93 -2.05 17.76
N PRO A 24 -4.54 -0.79 17.58
CA PRO A 24 -4.16 -0.26 16.29
C PRO A 24 -2.89 -0.93 15.74
N PRO A 25 -2.75 -1.04 14.41
CA PRO A 25 -1.64 -1.75 13.79
C PRO A 25 -0.26 -1.15 14.12
N TYR A 26 -0.18 0.16 14.39
CA TYR A 26 1.06 0.83 14.78
C TYR A 26 1.55 0.46 16.19
N GLU A 27 0.66 0.02 17.08
CA GLU A 27 1.06 -0.52 18.39
C GLU A 27 1.56 -1.96 18.29
N ILE A 28 0.94 -2.76 17.41
CA ILE A 28 1.30 -4.17 17.23
C ILE A 28 2.62 -4.32 16.45
N TYR A 29 2.78 -3.53 15.39
CA TYR A 29 3.92 -3.64 14.48
C TYR A 29 4.43 -2.26 14.05
N PRO A 30 5.18 -1.56 14.93
CA PRO A 30 5.63 -0.19 14.70
C PRO A 30 6.64 -0.04 13.56
N TYR A 31 7.29 -1.12 13.12
CA TYR A 31 8.29 -1.11 12.03
C TYR A 31 7.73 -0.68 10.66
N TYR A 32 6.40 -0.69 10.49
CA TYR A 32 5.74 -0.16 9.29
C TYR A 32 5.31 1.31 9.42
N PHE A 33 5.41 1.89 10.62
CA PHE A 33 4.89 3.22 10.91
C PHE A 33 5.98 4.22 11.30
N LEU A 34 7.07 3.73 11.90
CA LEU A 34 8.17 4.55 12.40
C LEU A 34 9.41 4.43 11.50
N ARG A 35 10.17 5.51 11.40
CA ARG A 35 11.47 5.50 10.73
C ARG A 35 12.49 4.65 11.48
N ALA A 36 13.48 4.16 10.74
CA ALA A 36 14.50 3.27 11.24
C ALA A 36 15.34 3.91 12.36
N ASP A 37 15.60 5.22 12.33
CA ASP A 37 16.37 5.91 13.36
C ASP A 37 15.65 5.95 14.72
N VAL A 38 14.32 6.08 14.72
CA VAL A 38 13.50 6.05 15.93
C VAL A 38 13.55 4.67 16.58
N ILE A 39 13.40 3.60 15.77
CA ILE A 39 13.53 2.22 16.22
C ILE A 39 14.93 1.96 16.79
N GLN A 40 15.98 2.45 16.15
CA GLN A 40 17.36 2.30 16.64
C GLN A 40 17.60 3.05 17.97
N LYS A 41 17.06 4.26 18.14
CA LYS A 41 17.09 4.97 19.41
C LYS A 41 16.38 4.18 20.52
N ALA A 42 15.23 3.58 20.22
CA ALA A 42 14.51 2.74 21.17
C ALA A 42 15.32 1.51 21.60
N TYR A 43 15.98 0.83 20.65
CA TYR A 43 16.89 -0.28 20.97
C TYR A 43 18.07 0.15 21.82
N LEU A 44 18.70 1.29 21.51
CA LEU A 44 19.82 1.84 22.27
C LEU A 44 19.43 2.09 23.74
N LEU A 45 18.28 2.71 23.98
CA LEU A 45 17.77 2.97 25.33
C LEU A 45 17.49 1.65 26.09
N LYS A 46 16.93 0.66 25.40
CA LYS A 46 16.64 -0.65 26.01
C LYS A 46 17.92 -1.41 26.37
N MET A 47 18.91 -1.44 25.49
CA MET A 47 20.20 -2.10 25.72
C MET A 47 20.98 -1.45 26.86
N ARG A 48 20.96 -0.11 26.94
CA ARG A 48 21.61 0.66 28.01
C ARG A 48 20.87 0.55 29.36
N ARG A 49 19.59 0.15 29.35
CA ARG A 49 18.69 0.16 30.51
C ARG A 49 18.55 1.54 31.16
N GLY A 50 18.56 2.59 30.34
CA GLY A 50 18.45 3.96 30.85
C GLY A 50 18.68 5.04 29.81
N LEU A 51 18.53 6.29 30.24
CA LEU A 51 18.77 7.46 29.41
C LEU A 51 20.23 7.60 28.98
N LEU A 52 20.41 8.27 27.85
CA LEU A 52 21.71 8.80 27.45
C LEU A 52 22.11 9.94 28.38
N GLY A 53 23.36 10.42 28.30
CA GLY A 53 23.72 11.65 29.01
C GLY A 53 22.79 12.79 28.59
N HIS A 54 22.42 13.68 29.52
CA HIS A 54 21.40 14.73 29.33
C HIS A 54 21.51 15.46 27.98
N LYS A 55 22.71 15.92 27.61
CA LYS A 55 22.97 16.60 26.34
C LYS A 55 22.60 15.79 25.09
N LEU A 56 22.82 14.47 25.13
CA LEU A 56 22.47 13.57 24.02
C LEU A 56 20.97 13.33 23.97
N CYS A 57 20.31 13.21 25.12
CA CYS A 57 18.86 13.09 25.20
C CYS A 57 18.17 14.31 24.58
N ASP A 58 18.59 15.51 24.95
CA ASP A 58 18.03 16.75 24.38
C ASP A 58 18.24 16.82 22.86
N PHE A 59 19.44 16.48 22.39
CA PHE A 59 19.78 16.49 20.97
C PHE A 59 18.94 15.49 20.14
N TYR A 60 18.69 14.30 20.70
CA TYR A 60 17.93 13.25 20.00
C TYR A 60 16.42 13.32 20.22
N GLY A 61 15.93 14.27 21.02
CA GLY A 61 14.52 14.40 21.37
C GLY A 61 14.03 13.25 22.25
N ILE A 62 14.86 12.80 23.21
CA ILE A 62 14.53 11.67 24.09
C ILE A 62 14.22 12.21 25.48
N LYS A 63 13.05 11.87 26.01
CA LYS A 63 12.60 12.25 27.36
C LYS A 63 12.17 11.02 28.13
N LYS A 64 12.36 11.04 29.45
CA LYS A 64 11.80 10.04 30.36
C LYS A 64 10.76 10.71 31.23
N THR A 65 9.59 10.10 31.32
CA THR A 65 8.51 10.55 32.21
C THR A 65 8.69 9.96 33.60
N ASP A 66 8.01 10.55 34.59
CA ASP A 66 8.01 10.07 35.97
C ASP A 66 7.45 8.65 36.11
N LYS A 67 6.67 8.19 35.12
CA LYS A 67 6.08 6.84 35.05
C LYS A 67 6.99 5.81 34.36
N ASP A 68 8.29 6.10 34.23
CA ASP A 68 9.26 5.23 33.55
C ASP A 68 8.97 4.96 32.06
N VAL A 69 8.21 5.87 31.41
CA VAL A 69 7.96 5.82 29.96
C VAL A 69 8.98 6.69 29.23
N TYR A 70 9.58 6.13 28.17
CA TYR A 70 10.49 6.84 27.28
C TYR A 70 9.72 7.41 26.09
N ILE A 71 9.90 8.70 25.84
CA ILE A 71 9.34 9.42 24.70
C ILE A 71 10.51 9.71 23.74
N ILE A 72 10.33 9.39 22.47
CA ILE A 72 11.30 9.65 21.41
C ILE A 72 10.60 10.48 20.35
N ASP A 73 11.03 11.73 20.19
CA ASP A 73 10.49 12.61 19.17
C ASP A 73 10.89 12.10 17.77
N GLU A 74 9.90 12.00 16.89
CA GLU A 74 10.09 11.68 15.48
C GLU A 74 9.93 12.94 14.63
N ASN A 75 10.87 13.15 13.71
CA ASN A 75 10.75 14.19 12.69
C ASN A 75 10.54 13.53 11.32
N THR A 76 9.33 13.64 10.79
CA THR A 76 8.94 13.11 9.49
C THR A 76 9.70 13.78 8.33
N TYR A 77 10.24 14.99 8.55
CA TYR A 77 11.03 15.71 7.56
C TYR A 77 12.53 15.72 7.91
N ASP A 78 13.25 14.70 7.45
CA ASP A 78 14.72 14.64 7.55
C ASP A 78 15.39 14.93 6.20
N ARG A 79 16.25 15.96 6.18
CA ARG A 79 16.99 16.42 5.00
C ARG A 79 17.85 15.33 4.37
N ARG A 80 18.31 14.33 5.15
CA ARG A 80 19.11 13.21 4.63
C ARG A 80 18.30 12.29 3.72
N THR A 81 16.99 12.28 3.88
CA THR A 81 16.06 11.40 3.15
C THR A 81 15.16 12.14 2.18
N THR A 82 15.24 13.47 2.14
CA THR A 82 14.55 14.31 1.18
C THR A 82 15.20 14.14 -0.20
N LEU A 83 14.45 13.61 -1.17
CA LEU A 83 14.86 13.41 -2.55
C LEU A 83 14.26 14.45 -3.49
N ASN A 84 13.04 14.92 -3.25
CA ASN A 84 12.34 15.82 -4.16
C ASN A 84 11.27 16.66 -3.44
N TYR A 85 10.58 17.49 -4.21
CA TYR A 85 9.62 18.46 -3.67
C TYR A 85 8.31 17.80 -3.17
N ASP A 86 7.99 16.56 -3.58
CA ASP A 86 6.84 15.83 -3.04
C ASP A 86 7.06 15.42 -1.57
N ASP A 87 8.32 15.37 -1.09
CA ASP A 87 8.63 15.05 0.32
C ASP A 87 8.06 16.09 1.31
N LYS A 88 7.62 17.26 0.83
CA LYS A 88 6.84 18.21 1.63
C LYS A 88 5.55 17.59 2.18
N LEU A 89 4.98 16.62 1.48
CA LEU A 89 3.74 15.95 1.88
C LEU A 89 3.94 14.82 2.88
N ARG A 90 5.17 14.56 3.35
CA ARG A 90 5.44 13.46 4.28
C ARG A 90 4.62 13.52 5.56
N TYR A 91 4.32 14.71 6.09
CA TYR A 91 3.44 14.83 7.25
C TYR A 91 2.05 14.24 7.01
N PHE A 92 1.59 14.20 5.75
CA PHE A 92 0.32 13.62 5.35
C PHE A 92 0.49 12.15 4.93
N THR A 93 1.43 11.86 4.02
CA THR A 93 1.59 10.51 3.47
C THR A 93 2.18 9.51 4.45
N GLU A 94 3.00 9.97 5.39
CA GLU A 94 3.57 9.16 6.49
C GLU A 94 2.74 9.26 7.79
N ASP A 95 1.60 9.96 7.77
CA ASP A 95 0.69 10.01 8.90
C ASP A 95 0.24 8.59 9.32
N ILE A 96 0.29 8.33 10.62
CA ILE A 96 0.02 7.00 11.17
C ILE A 96 -1.45 6.60 10.98
N ASP A 97 -2.37 7.56 11.07
CA ASP A 97 -3.80 7.31 11.01
C ASP A 97 -4.27 7.13 9.56
N LEU A 98 -3.71 7.89 8.62
CA LEU A 98 -3.97 7.71 7.18
C LEU A 98 -3.55 6.31 6.71
N ASN A 99 -2.35 5.87 7.10
CA ASN A 99 -1.87 4.53 6.75
C ASN A 99 -2.67 3.42 7.46
N THR A 100 -3.08 3.67 8.70
CA THR A 100 -3.94 2.76 9.47
C THR A 100 -5.34 2.64 8.85
N TYR A 101 -5.90 3.75 8.36
CA TYR A 101 -7.17 3.79 7.66
C TYR A 101 -7.17 2.89 6.42
N TYR A 102 -6.13 2.99 5.59
CA TYR A 102 -6.00 2.12 4.41
C TYR A 102 -5.81 0.65 4.77
N TYR A 103 -5.07 0.36 5.85
CA TYR A 103 -4.96 -0.99 6.38
C TYR A 103 -6.31 -1.54 6.84
N TYR A 104 -7.11 -0.77 7.58
CA TYR A 104 -8.43 -1.22 8.03
C TYR A 104 -9.38 -1.44 6.86
N PHE A 105 -9.37 -0.60 5.83
CA PHE A 105 -10.15 -0.85 4.63
C PHE A 105 -9.82 -2.21 3.99
N HIS A 106 -8.53 -2.55 3.91
CA HIS A 106 -8.11 -3.86 3.42
C HIS A 106 -8.55 -5.01 4.33
N VAL A 107 -8.47 -4.85 5.65
CA VAL A 107 -8.91 -5.88 6.60
C VAL A 107 -10.43 -6.10 6.54
N ASP A 108 -11.19 -5.02 6.36
CA ASP A 108 -12.64 -5.06 6.25
C ASP A 108 -13.10 -5.62 4.90
N TYR A 109 -12.35 -5.39 3.81
CA TYR A 109 -12.67 -5.90 2.48
C TYR A 109 -11.47 -6.56 1.77
N PRO A 110 -10.92 -7.68 2.30
CA PRO A 110 -9.70 -8.27 1.75
C PRO A 110 -9.92 -8.78 0.33
N PHE A 111 -9.14 -8.31 -0.65
CA PHE A 111 -9.30 -8.61 -2.09
C PHE A 111 -9.43 -10.11 -2.41
N TRP A 112 -8.85 -10.99 -1.58
CA TRP A 112 -8.83 -12.44 -1.73
C TRP A 112 -10.00 -13.18 -1.07
N MET A 113 -10.77 -12.50 -0.21
CA MET A 113 -11.91 -13.10 0.48
C MET A 113 -13.13 -13.17 -0.45
N ARG A 114 -13.86 -14.29 -0.39
CA ARG A 114 -15.06 -14.56 -1.20
C ARG A 114 -16.23 -13.69 -0.76
N ASP A 115 -17.08 -13.35 -1.72
CA ASP A 115 -18.26 -12.50 -1.48
C ASP A 115 -19.25 -13.12 -0.48
N GLU A 116 -19.29 -14.45 -0.37
CA GLU A 116 -20.12 -15.23 0.57
C GLU A 116 -19.79 -14.96 2.05
N CYS A 117 -18.56 -14.54 2.33
CA CYS A 117 -18.12 -14.22 3.70
C CYS A 117 -18.62 -12.87 4.18
N PHE A 118 -19.23 -12.06 3.30
CA PHE A 118 -19.77 -10.75 3.63
C PHE A 118 -21.30 -10.83 3.76
N ASP A 119 -21.85 -10.10 4.72
CA ASP A 119 -23.31 -9.97 4.87
C ASP A 119 -23.95 -9.44 3.58
N LYS A 120 -25.13 -9.98 3.22
CA LYS A 120 -25.89 -9.63 2.00
C LYS A 120 -26.28 -8.16 1.86
N ILE A 121 -26.12 -7.33 2.89
CA ILE A 121 -26.35 -5.87 2.82
C ILE A 121 -25.07 -5.14 2.34
N ARG A 122 -23.91 -5.78 2.40
CA ARG A 122 -22.58 -5.28 1.99
C ARG A 122 -22.22 -5.61 0.53
N ILE A 123 -23.20 -5.78 -0.36
CA ILE A 123 -23.01 -6.32 -1.73
C ILE A 123 -22.30 -5.33 -2.69
N ARG A 124 -22.19 -4.04 -2.37
CA ARG A 124 -21.54 -3.04 -3.24
C ARG A 124 -20.07 -2.81 -2.89
N ARG A 125 -19.30 -3.90 -2.87
CA ARG A 125 -17.92 -3.94 -2.40
C ARG A 125 -16.99 -3.14 -3.32
N PHE A 126 -17.11 -3.35 -4.61
CA PHE A 126 -16.19 -2.73 -5.56
C PHE A 126 -16.55 -1.28 -5.83
N GLU A 127 -17.83 -0.91 -5.75
CA GLU A 127 -18.24 0.49 -5.69
C GLU A 127 -17.63 1.19 -4.47
N LEU A 128 -17.73 0.59 -3.28
CA LEU A 128 -17.10 1.14 -2.07
C LEU A 128 -15.58 1.27 -2.24
N THR A 129 -14.94 0.28 -2.89
CA THR A 129 -13.51 0.32 -3.18
C THR A 129 -13.15 1.49 -4.08
N LEU A 130 -13.91 1.70 -5.16
CA LEU A 130 -13.74 2.84 -6.05
C LEU A 130 -13.93 4.16 -5.30
N TYR A 131 -14.98 4.27 -4.50
CA TYR A 131 -15.25 5.45 -3.68
C TYR A 131 -14.09 5.74 -2.73
N MET A 132 -13.55 4.73 -2.06
CA MET A 132 -12.41 4.86 -1.15
C MET A 132 -11.16 5.39 -1.85
N TYR A 133 -10.80 4.83 -3.01
CA TYR A 133 -9.67 5.34 -3.80
C TYR A 133 -9.91 6.76 -4.29
N GLN A 134 -11.13 7.08 -4.74
CA GLN A 134 -11.50 8.43 -5.15
C GLN A 134 -11.34 9.43 -3.99
N GLN A 135 -11.81 9.08 -2.79
CA GLN A 135 -11.69 9.95 -1.60
C GLN A 135 -10.23 10.14 -1.19
N ILE A 136 -9.42 9.09 -1.16
CA ILE A 136 -7.97 9.19 -0.85
C ILE A 136 -7.27 10.11 -1.87
N LEU A 137 -7.54 9.93 -3.17
CA LEU A 137 -6.94 10.75 -4.23
C LEU A 137 -7.41 12.21 -4.15
N ALA A 138 -8.69 12.46 -3.87
CA ALA A 138 -9.20 13.81 -3.67
C ALA A 138 -8.55 14.50 -2.46
N ARG A 139 -8.45 13.79 -1.33
CA ARG A 139 -7.79 14.30 -0.12
C ARG A 139 -6.31 14.59 -0.35
N TYR A 140 -5.61 13.70 -1.03
CA TYR A 140 -4.21 13.88 -1.43
C TYR A 140 -4.04 15.08 -2.38
N TYR A 141 -4.96 15.26 -3.32
CA TYR A 141 -4.92 16.41 -4.24
C TYR A 141 -5.10 17.75 -3.50
N LEU A 142 -5.97 17.83 -2.50
CA LEU A 142 -6.11 19.03 -1.66
C LEU A 142 -4.82 19.39 -0.90
N GLU A 143 -4.09 18.38 -0.41
CA GLU A 143 -2.77 18.60 0.21
C GLU A 143 -1.74 19.12 -0.80
N ARG A 144 -1.78 18.58 -2.02
CA ARG A 144 -0.92 19.06 -3.12
C ARG A 144 -1.19 20.53 -3.44
N LEU A 145 -2.45 20.93 -3.54
CA LEU A 145 -2.84 22.32 -3.79
C LEU A 145 -2.32 23.25 -2.68
N SER A 146 -2.50 22.84 -1.42
CA SER A 146 -2.05 23.62 -0.25
C SER A 146 -0.53 23.81 -0.19
N ASN A 147 0.24 22.88 -0.79
CA ASN A 147 1.70 22.93 -0.86
C ASN A 147 2.26 23.45 -2.20
N GLY A 148 1.40 23.91 -3.12
CA GLY A 148 1.80 24.41 -4.43
C GLY A 148 2.40 23.32 -5.34
N LEU A 149 1.98 22.07 -5.17
CA LEU A 149 2.47 20.90 -5.93
C LEU A 149 1.70 20.63 -7.23
N GLY A 150 0.57 21.33 -7.42
CA GLY A 150 -0.28 21.19 -8.61
C GLY A 150 -0.90 19.80 -8.75
N GLU A 151 -1.24 19.43 -9.98
CA GLU A 151 -1.95 18.20 -10.29
C GLU A 151 -1.18 16.92 -9.97
N ILE A 152 -1.95 15.85 -9.78
CA ILE A 152 -1.42 14.49 -9.62
C ILE A 152 -0.85 14.05 -10.97
N LYS A 153 0.38 13.55 -10.96
CA LYS A 153 1.08 13.13 -12.17
C LYS A 153 0.49 11.82 -12.70
N THR A 154 0.45 11.69 -14.02
CA THR A 154 0.12 10.42 -14.68
C THR A 154 1.35 9.50 -14.70
N LEU A 155 1.16 8.24 -14.33
CA LEU A 155 2.18 7.19 -14.37
C LEU A 155 2.22 6.56 -15.76
N THR A 156 3.40 6.53 -16.36
CA THR A 156 3.65 5.82 -17.62
C THR A 156 4.89 4.97 -17.47
N TYR A 157 4.81 3.67 -17.77
CA TYR A 157 5.96 2.77 -17.62
C TYR A 157 7.08 3.06 -18.62
N ASN A 158 6.76 3.61 -19.79
CA ASN A 158 7.72 3.96 -20.85
C ASN A 158 8.59 5.18 -20.53
N LYS A 159 8.28 5.92 -19.45
CA LYS A 159 9.04 7.10 -19.04
C LYS A 159 9.61 6.88 -17.64
N PRO A 160 10.82 7.39 -17.35
CA PRO A 160 11.35 7.33 -16.00
C PRO A 160 10.43 8.03 -14.99
N ILE A 161 10.26 7.41 -13.82
CA ILE A 161 9.55 8.02 -12.70
C ILE A 161 10.43 9.13 -12.14
N LYS A 162 10.05 10.38 -12.41
CA LYS A 162 10.83 11.57 -12.01
C LYS A 162 11.04 11.66 -10.49
N ASN A 163 9.97 11.45 -9.73
CA ASN A 163 9.98 11.60 -8.27
C ASN A 163 10.19 10.23 -7.60
N GLY A 164 11.38 10.07 -7.02
CA GLY A 164 11.72 8.93 -6.17
C GLY A 164 11.06 9.04 -4.79
N TYR A 165 11.28 8.01 -3.98
CA TYR A 165 10.85 7.97 -2.59
C TYR A 165 11.84 7.17 -1.74
N TRP A 166 12.25 7.74 -0.61
CA TRP A 166 13.09 7.07 0.37
C TRP A 166 12.32 6.92 1.70
N PRO A 167 11.82 5.70 2.00
CA PRO A 167 11.02 5.46 3.20
C PRO A 167 11.80 5.55 4.50
N TRP A 168 13.11 5.27 4.47
CA TRP A 168 13.96 5.16 5.65
C TRP A 168 13.35 4.31 6.78
N MET A 169 12.71 3.21 6.40
CA MET A 169 12.15 2.22 7.31
C MET A 169 12.97 0.94 7.30
N MET A 170 12.86 0.15 8.37
CA MET A 170 13.57 -1.10 8.54
C MET A 170 12.67 -2.12 9.25
N LEU A 171 12.64 -3.33 8.71
CA LEU A 171 11.90 -4.44 9.28
C LEU A 171 12.56 -4.93 10.58
N HIS A 172 11.79 -5.67 11.39
CA HIS A 172 12.27 -6.27 12.65
C HIS A 172 13.51 -7.16 12.48
N ASN A 173 13.72 -7.73 11.29
CA ASN A 173 14.88 -8.57 10.95
C ASN A 173 16.11 -7.77 10.46
N GLY A 174 16.05 -6.43 10.47
CA GLY A 174 17.14 -5.55 10.04
C GLY A 174 17.17 -5.25 8.54
N VAL A 175 16.32 -5.88 7.73
CA VAL A 175 16.23 -5.58 6.30
C VAL A 175 15.58 -4.21 6.11
N GLN A 176 16.24 -3.33 5.36
CA GLN A 176 15.72 -2.00 5.06
C GLN A 176 14.74 -2.04 3.89
N PHE A 177 13.73 -1.17 3.96
CA PHE A 177 12.89 -0.94 2.80
C PHE A 177 13.70 -0.31 1.66
N PRO A 178 13.58 -0.83 0.42
CA PRO A 178 14.35 -0.32 -0.69
C PRO A 178 13.86 1.09 -1.05
N LYS A 179 14.80 1.96 -1.42
CA LYS A 179 14.51 3.33 -1.87
C LYS A 179 14.44 3.40 -3.38
N ARG A 180 13.46 4.14 -3.91
CA ARG A 180 13.40 4.47 -5.35
C ARG A 180 14.06 5.82 -5.56
N GLN A 181 15.12 5.87 -6.36
CA GLN A 181 15.78 7.13 -6.71
C GLN A 181 14.92 7.97 -7.65
N ASN A 182 15.22 9.27 -7.75
CA ASN A 182 14.64 10.11 -8.79
C ASN A 182 15.05 9.61 -10.18
N ASN A 183 14.19 9.84 -11.17
CA ASN A 183 14.37 9.37 -12.55
C ASN A 183 14.56 7.85 -12.68
N TYR A 184 13.83 7.08 -11.86
CA TYR A 184 13.89 5.62 -11.88
C TYR A 184 13.30 5.05 -13.16
N VAL A 185 14.06 4.19 -13.86
CA VAL A 185 13.62 3.51 -15.08
C VAL A 185 12.85 2.26 -14.69
N VAL A 186 11.57 2.20 -15.07
CA VAL A 186 10.69 1.07 -14.74
C VAL A 186 10.98 -0.15 -15.62
N ILE A 187 11.19 0.06 -16.93
CA ILE A 187 11.42 -1.01 -17.89
C ILE A 187 12.81 -1.63 -17.66
N ARG A 188 12.80 -2.90 -17.29
CA ARG A 188 13.97 -3.75 -17.03
C ARG A 188 13.64 -5.17 -17.48
N ASP A 189 14.66 -5.97 -17.75
CA ASP A 189 14.48 -7.33 -18.28
C ASP A 189 13.61 -8.22 -17.37
N ASP A 190 13.69 -8.03 -16.04
CA ASP A 190 12.93 -8.80 -15.05
C ASP A 190 11.43 -8.48 -15.00
N VAL A 191 11.00 -7.35 -15.57
CA VAL A 191 9.59 -6.90 -15.51
C VAL A 191 8.86 -6.95 -16.85
N ILE A 192 9.54 -7.26 -17.97
CA ILE A 192 8.96 -7.20 -19.32
C ILE A 192 7.72 -8.10 -19.43
N GLU A 193 7.76 -9.30 -18.86
CA GLU A 193 6.63 -10.23 -18.89
C GLU A 193 5.42 -9.65 -18.14
N ASN A 194 5.62 -9.21 -16.89
CA ASN A 194 4.57 -8.58 -16.08
C ASN A 194 4.01 -7.31 -16.74
N LEU A 195 4.88 -6.52 -17.40
CA LEU A 195 4.48 -5.33 -18.15
C LEU A 195 3.53 -5.68 -19.29
N ARG A 196 3.86 -6.70 -20.10
CA ARG A 196 2.99 -7.17 -21.19
C ARG A 196 1.64 -7.67 -20.66
N LEU A 197 1.65 -8.36 -19.52
CA LEU A 197 0.43 -8.82 -18.86
C LEU A 197 -0.44 -7.65 -18.40
N ALA A 198 0.15 -6.64 -17.75
CA ALA A 198 -0.58 -5.46 -17.30
C ALA A 198 -1.18 -4.67 -18.48
N ASP A 199 -0.40 -4.44 -19.55
CA ASP A 199 -0.87 -3.71 -20.73
C ASP A 199 -1.99 -4.47 -21.46
N ALA A 200 -1.90 -5.80 -21.57
CA ALA A 200 -2.96 -6.64 -22.13
C ALA A 200 -4.24 -6.56 -21.31
N TYR A 201 -4.12 -6.58 -19.97
CA TYR A 201 -5.27 -6.50 -19.09
C TYR A 201 -5.94 -5.12 -19.12
N GLU A 202 -5.15 -4.04 -19.16
CA GLU A 202 -5.65 -2.68 -19.38
C GLU A 202 -6.38 -2.55 -20.71
N MET A 203 -5.90 -3.21 -21.77
CA MET A 203 -6.57 -3.25 -23.06
C MET A 203 -7.92 -3.97 -22.99
N ILE A 204 -8.01 -5.10 -22.28
CA ILE A 204 -9.27 -5.81 -22.05
C ILE A 204 -10.28 -4.90 -21.33
N ILE A 205 -9.86 -4.19 -20.28
CA ILE A 205 -10.73 -3.27 -19.54
C ILE A 205 -11.21 -2.12 -20.46
N LYS A 206 -10.30 -1.51 -21.24
CA LYS A 206 -10.65 -0.45 -22.19
C LYS A 206 -11.64 -0.93 -23.24
N GLU A 207 -11.42 -2.11 -23.82
CA GLU A 207 -12.35 -2.69 -24.78
C GLU A 207 -13.71 -3.01 -24.16
N ALA A 208 -13.74 -3.54 -22.94
CA ALA A 208 -14.99 -3.82 -22.24
C ALA A 208 -15.81 -2.54 -22.01
N ILE A 209 -15.15 -1.44 -21.60
CA ILE A 209 -15.79 -0.13 -21.43
C ILE A 209 -16.33 0.39 -22.77
N VAL A 210 -15.56 0.29 -23.85
CA VAL A 210 -15.99 0.77 -25.18
C VAL A 210 -17.15 -0.06 -25.74
N LYS A 211 -17.12 -1.38 -25.57
CA LYS A 211 -18.17 -2.29 -26.04
C LYS A 211 -19.43 -2.23 -25.17
N GLY A 212 -19.31 -1.82 -23.92
CA GLY A 212 -20.38 -1.82 -22.93
C GLY A 212 -20.67 -3.20 -22.32
N PHE A 213 -19.84 -4.21 -22.58
CA PHE A 213 -19.93 -5.55 -22.00
C PHE A 213 -18.57 -6.25 -22.00
N VAL A 214 -18.43 -7.29 -21.17
CA VAL A 214 -17.27 -8.18 -21.13
C VAL A 214 -17.72 -9.63 -21.25
N GLU A 215 -16.97 -10.45 -21.97
CA GLU A 215 -17.20 -11.90 -22.06
C GLU A 215 -16.22 -12.66 -21.17
N VAL A 216 -16.77 -13.41 -20.20
CA VAL A 216 -16.02 -14.21 -19.24
C VAL A 216 -16.63 -15.61 -19.21
N ASN A 217 -15.84 -16.64 -19.54
CA ASN A 217 -16.29 -18.05 -19.58
C ASN A 217 -17.52 -18.29 -20.47
N GLY A 218 -17.61 -17.60 -21.62
CA GLY A 218 -18.76 -17.69 -22.51
C GLY A 218 -20.03 -16.97 -22.01
N LEU A 219 -19.98 -16.34 -20.84
CA LEU A 219 -21.04 -15.48 -20.33
C LEU A 219 -20.76 -14.03 -20.67
N ARG A 220 -21.76 -13.36 -21.25
CA ARG A 220 -21.74 -11.93 -21.52
C ARG A 220 -22.25 -11.17 -20.30
N LEU A 221 -21.39 -10.34 -19.72
CA LEU A 221 -21.71 -9.45 -18.60
C LEU A 221 -21.78 -8.02 -19.13
N GLU A 222 -22.97 -7.43 -19.06
CA GLU A 222 -23.20 -6.03 -19.44
C GLU A 222 -22.52 -5.05 -18.45
N LEU A 223 -22.18 -3.85 -18.94
CA LEU A 223 -21.53 -2.76 -18.19
C LEU A 223 -22.29 -1.43 -18.36
N THR A 224 -23.61 -1.49 -18.54
CA THR A 224 -24.44 -0.32 -18.91
C THR A 224 -25.30 0.20 -17.75
N LYS A 225 -25.54 -0.62 -16.72
CA LYS A 225 -26.35 -0.28 -15.55
C LYS A 225 -25.49 0.16 -14.38
N THR A 226 -26.10 0.81 -13.40
CA THR A 226 -25.45 1.23 -12.16
C THR A 226 -24.87 0.06 -11.36
N ASP A 227 -25.54 -1.09 -11.39
CA ASP A 227 -25.14 -2.29 -10.65
C ASP A 227 -23.93 -2.97 -11.29
N ASP A 228 -23.68 -2.72 -12.58
CA ASP A 228 -22.58 -3.33 -13.32
C ASP A 228 -21.21 -2.78 -12.87
N ILE A 229 -21.19 -1.74 -12.02
CA ILE A 229 -19.97 -1.25 -11.36
C ILE A 229 -19.29 -2.34 -10.53
N GLU A 230 -20.04 -3.31 -10.00
CA GLU A 230 -19.46 -4.44 -9.27
C GLU A 230 -18.68 -5.37 -10.22
N THR A 231 -19.17 -5.56 -11.44
CA THR A 231 -18.46 -6.34 -12.48
C THR A 231 -17.19 -5.62 -12.93
N LEU A 232 -17.29 -4.32 -13.23
CA LEU A 232 -16.14 -3.52 -13.64
C LEU A 232 -15.09 -3.39 -12.52
N GLY A 233 -15.54 -3.14 -11.30
CA GLY A 233 -14.67 -3.03 -10.15
C GLY A 233 -14.02 -4.38 -9.78
N ARG A 234 -14.71 -5.51 -10.00
CA ARG A 234 -14.11 -6.85 -9.88
C ARG A 234 -13.02 -7.09 -10.91
N LEU A 235 -13.19 -6.61 -12.16
CA LEU A 235 -12.13 -6.63 -13.17
C LEU A 235 -10.89 -5.85 -12.69
N ILE A 236 -11.06 -4.68 -12.08
CA ILE A 236 -9.92 -3.83 -11.70
C ILE A 236 -9.25 -4.30 -10.39
N TYR A 237 -10.05 -4.57 -9.36
CA TYR A 237 -9.57 -4.75 -7.99
C TYR A 237 -9.63 -6.21 -7.48
N GLY A 238 -10.40 -7.06 -8.15
CA GLY A 238 -10.70 -8.41 -7.71
C GLY A 238 -9.99 -9.50 -8.52
N LYS A 239 -10.38 -10.75 -8.21
CA LYS A 239 -10.04 -11.92 -8.99
C LYS A 239 -11.23 -12.28 -9.88
N ILE A 240 -10.93 -12.71 -11.10
CA ILE A 240 -11.92 -13.33 -11.99
C ILE A 240 -11.55 -14.79 -12.16
N ASP A 241 -12.45 -15.68 -11.74
CA ASP A 241 -12.30 -17.11 -11.95
C ASP A 241 -12.65 -17.43 -13.41
N LYS A 242 -11.64 -17.65 -14.25
CA LYS A 242 -11.81 -18.22 -15.59
C LYS A 242 -11.52 -19.72 -15.59
N VAL A 243 -12.42 -20.50 -16.19
CA VAL A 243 -12.38 -21.97 -16.18
C VAL A 243 -11.55 -22.54 -17.34
N ASP A 244 -11.59 -21.91 -18.51
CA ASP A 244 -10.96 -22.39 -19.76
C ASP A 244 -9.91 -21.43 -20.30
N VAL A 245 -8.85 -21.19 -19.54
CA VAL A 245 -7.81 -20.24 -19.93
C VAL A 245 -6.43 -20.84 -19.71
N ASP A 246 -5.56 -20.66 -20.70
CA ASP A 246 -4.19 -21.14 -20.70
C ASP A 246 -3.40 -20.57 -19.50
N LYS A 247 -2.45 -21.32 -18.92
CA LYS A 247 -1.80 -20.98 -17.62
C LYS A 247 -1.22 -19.55 -17.58
N TYR A 248 -0.71 -19.06 -18.72
CA TYR A 248 -0.18 -17.70 -18.88
C TYR A 248 -1.26 -16.60 -18.80
N HIS A 249 -2.46 -16.89 -19.30
CA HIS A 249 -3.60 -15.98 -19.23
C HIS A 249 -4.28 -16.06 -17.85
N ILE A 250 -4.27 -17.22 -17.16
CA ILE A 250 -4.72 -17.33 -15.74
C ILE A 250 -3.94 -16.36 -14.85
N ASP A 251 -2.64 -16.21 -15.10
CA ASP A 251 -1.79 -15.28 -14.34
C ASP A 251 -2.10 -13.81 -14.68
N ALA A 252 -2.59 -13.51 -15.89
CA ALA A 252 -3.08 -12.18 -16.27
C ALA A 252 -4.39 -11.79 -15.54
N TYR A 253 -5.26 -12.75 -15.22
CA TYR A 253 -6.48 -12.54 -14.42
C TYR A 253 -6.21 -12.49 -12.91
N ARG A 254 -4.94 -12.50 -12.48
CA ARG A 254 -4.56 -12.19 -11.11
C ARG A 254 -4.64 -10.68 -10.91
N TYR A 255 -5.10 -10.29 -9.72
CA TYR A 255 -5.25 -8.93 -9.25
C TYR A 255 -4.33 -7.93 -9.97
N LEU A 256 -4.88 -7.13 -10.89
CA LEU A 256 -4.12 -6.16 -11.70
C LEU A 256 -3.17 -5.33 -10.83
N LEU A 257 -3.66 -4.89 -9.67
CA LEU A 257 -2.87 -4.14 -8.70
C LEU A 257 -1.61 -4.88 -8.22
N ILE A 258 -1.63 -6.21 -8.08
CA ILE A 258 -0.45 -6.99 -7.69
C ILE A 258 0.57 -6.99 -8.83
N ILE A 259 0.12 -7.13 -10.09
CA ILE A 259 1.00 -7.07 -11.26
C ILE A 259 1.59 -5.66 -11.40
N MET A 260 0.80 -4.61 -11.22
CA MET A 260 1.29 -3.23 -11.24
C MET A 260 2.32 -2.97 -10.14
N LYS A 261 2.08 -3.49 -8.92
CA LYS A 261 3.04 -3.40 -7.81
C LYS A 261 4.33 -4.16 -8.11
N SER A 262 4.26 -5.34 -8.74
CA SER A 262 5.45 -6.11 -9.09
C SER A 262 6.32 -5.38 -10.14
N ILE A 263 5.70 -4.69 -11.11
CA ILE A 263 6.41 -3.85 -12.08
C ILE A 263 7.12 -2.68 -11.39
N LEU A 264 6.44 -2.03 -10.43
CA LEU A 264 6.99 -0.94 -9.62
C LEU A 264 7.94 -1.42 -8.51
N GLY A 265 8.01 -2.73 -8.29
CA GLY A 265 8.91 -3.39 -7.36
C GLY A 265 10.36 -3.13 -7.74
N LEU A 266 11.20 -2.85 -6.73
CA LEU A 266 12.59 -2.48 -6.94
C LEU A 266 13.53 -3.68 -7.09
N ASN A 267 13.07 -4.90 -6.75
CA ASN A 267 13.80 -6.17 -6.91
C ASN A 267 15.28 -6.10 -6.49
N THR A 268 15.56 -5.43 -5.38
CA THR A 268 16.93 -5.09 -4.97
C THR A 268 17.76 -6.29 -4.52
N LEU A 269 17.13 -7.37 -4.04
CA LEU A 269 17.79 -8.60 -3.61
C LEU A 269 17.12 -9.82 -4.27
N LYS A 270 17.91 -10.88 -4.47
CA LYS A 270 17.37 -12.18 -4.90
C LYS A 270 16.39 -12.68 -3.86
N SER A 271 15.15 -12.83 -4.28
CA SER A 271 14.04 -13.20 -3.41
C SER A 271 13.61 -14.62 -3.72
N ASP A 272 13.21 -15.36 -2.69
CA ASP A 272 12.46 -16.62 -2.80
C ASP A 272 11.04 -16.41 -2.21
N LYS A 273 10.12 -17.36 -2.39
CA LYS A 273 8.74 -17.30 -1.91
C LYS A 273 8.58 -16.89 -0.44
N TYR A 274 9.57 -17.19 0.40
CA TYR A 274 9.58 -16.81 1.82
C TYR A 274 10.52 -15.67 2.16
N PHE A 275 11.54 -15.44 1.33
CA PHE A 275 12.56 -14.43 1.55
C PHE A 275 12.41 -13.35 0.50
N VAL A 276 11.51 -12.41 0.75
CA VAL A 276 11.25 -11.26 -0.13
C VAL A 276 11.66 -9.99 0.57
N VAL A 277 12.27 -9.06 -0.16
CA VAL A 277 12.43 -7.67 0.30
C VAL A 277 11.19 -6.89 -0.13
N PRO A 278 10.27 -6.59 0.80
CA PRO A 278 9.06 -5.86 0.44
C PRO A 278 9.41 -4.41 0.08
N SER A 279 8.79 -3.92 -0.98
CA SER A 279 8.63 -2.50 -1.23
C SER A 279 7.56 -1.94 -0.28
N VAL A 280 7.55 -0.62 -0.12
CA VAL A 280 6.48 0.08 0.60
C VAL A 280 5.11 -0.12 -0.06
N LEU A 281 5.06 -0.40 -1.36
CA LEU A 281 3.80 -0.66 -2.07
C LEU A 281 3.18 -2.03 -1.73
N ASP A 282 3.97 -2.97 -1.19
CA ASP A 282 3.54 -4.35 -0.96
C ASP A 282 2.69 -4.49 0.31
N SER A 283 2.80 -3.54 1.25
CA SER A 283 2.07 -3.57 2.52
C SER A 283 1.04 -2.44 2.60
N TYR A 284 -0.16 -2.74 3.08
CA TYR A 284 -1.24 -1.75 3.22
C TYR A 284 -0.92 -0.68 4.27
N GLN A 285 -0.08 -1.00 5.24
CA GLN A 285 0.38 -0.08 6.28
C GLN A 285 1.38 0.97 5.75
N THR A 286 1.96 0.77 4.57
CA THR A 286 3.04 1.62 4.03
C THR A 286 2.77 2.13 2.62
N ALA A 287 1.79 1.58 1.90
CA ALA A 287 1.55 1.89 0.50
C ALA A 287 1.24 3.38 0.25
N LEU A 288 0.50 4.03 1.14
CA LEU A 288 0.15 5.46 1.01
C LEU A 288 1.34 6.40 1.20
N ARG A 289 2.45 5.90 1.77
CA ARG A 289 3.66 6.70 1.96
C ARG A 289 4.37 7.01 0.64
N ASP A 290 4.21 6.15 -0.36
CA ASP A 290 4.84 6.30 -1.67
C ASP A 290 3.97 7.18 -2.59
N PRO A 291 4.47 8.34 -3.08
CA PRO A 291 3.73 9.19 -4.01
C PRO A 291 3.25 8.48 -5.28
N VAL A 292 3.94 7.41 -5.73
CA VAL A 292 3.55 6.64 -6.91
C VAL A 292 2.24 5.90 -6.71
N PHE A 293 1.87 5.55 -5.48
CA PHE A 293 0.56 4.96 -5.19
C PHE A 293 -0.58 5.86 -5.65
N CYS A 294 -0.43 7.18 -5.50
CA CYS A 294 -1.45 8.16 -5.85
C CYS A 294 -1.41 8.59 -7.32
N ASN A 295 -0.41 8.18 -8.11
CA ASN A 295 -0.33 8.57 -9.52
C ASN A 295 -1.43 7.89 -10.35
N ARG A 296 -2.01 8.63 -11.29
CA ARG A 296 -3.08 8.12 -12.16
C ARG A 296 -2.51 7.35 -13.33
N ARG A 297 -3.14 6.26 -13.74
CA ARG A 297 -2.81 5.53 -14.97
C ARG A 297 -4.06 5.28 -15.79
#